data_AF-A0A4S2LRT2-F1
#
_entry.id   AF-A0A4S2LRT2-F1
#
_cell.length_a   1.000
_cell.length_b   1.000
_cell.length_c   1.000
_cell.angle_alpha   90.00
_cell.angle_beta   90.00
_cell.angle_gamma   90.00
#
_symmetry.space_group_name_H-M   'P 1'
#
loop_
_entity.id
_entity.type
_entity.pdbx_description
1 polymer ?
#
loop_
_entity_poly.entity_id
_entity_poly.type
_entity_poly.pdbx_seq_one_letter_code
_entity_poly.pdbx_strand_id
1 'polypeptide(L)'
;MKIKRLKGYKRLLDVYSQQFGLNIDPLEIFIDNTFACQALLNKLCIRDQFSSSLKIPVKLVTSSCVISECEALEEFFHGTLNVLRQFKVLKCKHSFDPSKSAPWCIRKRIRTASKGTRCDGRSLLFGVASNDDSIQAYARLVPGMPIFYVAHCRFNLEPAPVAVSEILLEKAQKSVAVTQQEVSTCDFHSPVNSSHSCDELRICHYLLVFD
;
A
#
# COMPACT_ATOMS: atom_id res chain seq x y z
N MET A 1 -16.83 -2.39 -16.63
CA MET A 1 -16.41 -3.08 -15.38
C MET A 1 -14.90 -2.99 -15.09
N LYS A 2 -13.99 -3.33 -16.02
CA LYS A 2 -12.53 -3.27 -15.80
C LYS A 2 -12.03 -1.89 -15.35
N ILE A 3 -12.43 -0.81 -16.02
CA ILE A 3 -12.00 0.56 -15.69
C ILE A 3 -12.44 0.97 -14.28
N LYS A 4 -13.68 0.66 -13.88
CA LYS A 4 -14.19 0.96 -12.52
C LYS A 4 -13.34 0.27 -11.45
N ARG A 5 -12.98 -1.00 -11.68
CA ARG A 5 -12.10 -1.78 -10.80
C ARG A 5 -10.71 -1.17 -10.65
N LEU A 6 -10.06 -0.82 -11.77
CA LEU A 6 -8.74 -0.17 -11.76
C LEU A 6 -8.76 1.15 -10.99
N LYS A 7 -9.81 1.96 -11.20
CA LYS A 7 -10.02 3.20 -10.43
C LYS A 7 -10.21 2.91 -8.94
N GLY A 8 -10.93 1.85 -8.59
CA GLY A 8 -11.10 1.41 -7.21
C GLY A 8 -9.77 1.03 -6.54
N TYR A 9 -8.92 0.25 -7.24
CA TYR A 9 -7.62 -0.17 -6.69
C TYR A 9 -6.71 1.01 -6.47
N LYS A 10 -6.61 1.91 -7.46
CA LYS A 10 -5.83 3.13 -7.32
C LYS A 10 -6.29 3.97 -6.12
N ARG A 11 -7.60 4.24 -6.02
CA ARG A 11 -8.17 4.99 -4.89
C ARG A 11 -7.84 4.36 -3.54
N LEU A 12 -7.96 3.03 -3.43
CA LEU A 12 -7.66 2.33 -2.18
C LEU A 12 -6.18 2.43 -1.80
N LEU A 13 -5.28 2.23 -2.77
CA LEU A 13 -3.83 2.37 -2.54
C LEU A 13 -3.44 3.82 -2.21
N ASP A 14 -4.05 4.81 -2.86
CA ASP A 14 -3.84 6.23 -2.56
C ASP A 14 -4.26 6.55 -1.12
N VAL A 15 -5.43 6.05 -0.68
CA VAL A 15 -5.88 6.18 0.72
C VAL A 15 -4.88 5.51 1.67
N TYR A 16 -4.39 4.31 1.35
CA TYR A 16 -3.42 3.62 2.20
C TYR A 16 -2.09 4.36 2.29
N SER A 17 -1.67 4.98 1.19
CA SER A 17 -0.46 5.79 1.15
C SER A 17 -0.62 7.04 2.02
N GLN A 18 -1.70 7.78 1.86
CA GLN A 18 -1.95 9.03 2.58
C GLN A 18 -2.20 8.81 4.08
N GLN A 19 -2.93 7.75 4.45
CA GLN A 19 -3.44 7.58 5.82
C GLN A 19 -2.58 6.65 6.69
N PHE A 20 -1.81 5.76 6.07
CA PHE A 20 -0.98 4.77 6.76
C PHE A 20 0.49 4.77 6.28
N GLY A 21 0.85 5.63 5.33
CA GLY A 21 2.22 5.79 4.86
C GLY A 21 2.70 4.68 3.92
N LEU A 22 1.79 3.90 3.33
CA LEU A 22 2.16 2.86 2.36
C LEU A 22 3.01 3.46 1.22
N ASN A 23 4.20 2.91 0.99
CA ASN A 23 5.03 3.34 -0.14
C ASN A 23 4.50 2.74 -1.45
N ILE A 24 4.17 3.62 -2.40
CA ILE A 24 3.60 3.24 -3.71
C ILE A 24 4.59 3.38 -4.87
N ASP A 25 5.77 3.97 -4.62
CA ASP A 25 6.81 4.17 -5.64
C ASP A 25 8.20 3.66 -5.18
N PRO A 26 8.56 2.40 -5.52
CA PRO A 26 7.68 1.35 -6.04
C PRO A 26 6.89 0.66 -4.91
N LEU A 27 5.66 0.25 -5.21
CA LEU A 27 4.89 -0.62 -4.31
C LEU A 27 5.55 -2.00 -4.22
N GLU A 28 6.08 -2.33 -3.04
CA GLU A 28 6.61 -3.67 -2.78
C GLU A 28 5.47 -4.66 -2.57
N ILE A 29 5.43 -5.74 -3.36
CA ILE A 29 4.41 -6.80 -3.25
C ILE A 29 5.12 -8.12 -2.93
N PHE A 30 4.82 -8.65 -1.75
CA PHE A 30 5.29 -9.94 -1.27
C PHE A 30 4.41 -11.06 -1.80
N ILE A 31 4.99 -11.95 -2.61
CA ILE A 31 4.32 -13.08 -3.24
C ILE A 31 4.70 -14.37 -2.52
N ASP A 32 3.70 -15.13 -2.09
CA ASP A 32 3.86 -16.48 -1.56
C ASP A 32 3.69 -17.55 -2.66
N ASN A 33 3.92 -18.80 -2.27
CA ASN A 33 3.75 -19.96 -3.15
C ASN A 33 2.29 -20.21 -3.53
N THR A 34 1.32 -19.96 -2.63
CA THR A 34 -0.10 -20.20 -2.93
C THR A 34 -0.61 -19.30 -4.04
N PHE A 35 -0.28 -18.00 -4.00
CA PHE A 35 -0.63 -17.04 -5.03
C PHE A 35 0.07 -17.36 -6.35
N ALA A 36 1.37 -17.67 -6.31
CA ALA A 36 2.14 -18.00 -7.50
C ALA A 36 1.63 -19.29 -8.17
N CYS A 37 1.27 -20.30 -7.37
CA CYS A 37 0.66 -21.55 -7.86
C CYS A 37 -0.70 -21.27 -8.51
N GLN A 38 -1.58 -20.50 -7.85
CA GLN A 38 -2.88 -20.12 -8.42
C GLN A 38 -2.74 -19.28 -9.69
N ALA A 39 -1.76 -18.37 -9.76
CA ALA A 39 -1.48 -17.62 -10.97
C ALA A 39 -1.05 -18.53 -12.12
N LEU A 40 -0.20 -19.53 -11.85
CA LEU A 40 0.26 -20.49 -12.84
C LEU A 40 -0.89 -21.36 -13.37
N LEU A 41 -1.73 -21.89 -12.48
CA LEU A 41 -2.92 -22.69 -12.85
C LEU A 41 -3.88 -21.90 -13.75
N ASN A 42 -4.03 -20.60 -13.49
CA ASN A 42 -4.88 -19.70 -14.27
C ASN A 42 -4.15 -19.08 -15.49
N LYS A 43 -2.90 -19.48 -15.77
CA LYS A 43 -2.06 -18.96 -16.88
C LYS A 43 -1.89 -17.43 -16.85
N LEU A 44 -1.72 -16.88 -15.65
CA LEU A 44 -1.57 -15.45 -15.41
C LEU A 44 -0.09 -15.08 -15.26
N CYS A 45 0.40 -14.23 -16.17
CA CYS A 45 1.71 -13.60 -15.98
C CYS A 45 1.64 -12.57 -14.85
N ILE A 46 2.30 -12.87 -13.72
CA ILE A 46 2.21 -12.06 -12.51
C ILE A 46 2.64 -10.60 -12.74
N ARG A 47 3.78 -10.41 -13.42
CA ARG A 47 4.35 -9.08 -13.69
C ARG A 47 3.42 -8.22 -14.55
N ASP A 48 2.86 -8.80 -15.61
CA ASP A 48 2.01 -8.07 -16.56
C ASP A 48 0.65 -7.75 -15.93
N GLN A 49 0.09 -8.68 -15.15
CA GLN A 49 -1.17 -8.48 -14.46
C GLN A 49 -1.08 -7.36 -13.41
N PHE A 50 0.00 -7.29 -12.62
CA PHE A 50 0.20 -6.18 -11.68
C PHE A 50 0.42 -4.86 -12.41
N SER A 51 1.28 -4.84 -13.44
CA SER A 51 1.54 -3.64 -14.25
C SER A 51 0.26 -3.09 -14.88
N SER A 52 -0.56 -3.97 -15.47
CA SER A 52 -1.84 -3.58 -16.07
C SER A 52 -2.90 -3.18 -15.05
N SER A 53 -2.88 -3.78 -13.85
CA SER A 53 -3.95 -3.60 -12.85
C SER A 53 -3.74 -2.38 -11.95
N LEU A 54 -2.49 -2.07 -11.60
CA LEU A 54 -2.19 -1.00 -10.65
C LEU A 54 -1.73 0.29 -11.33
N LYS A 55 -1.10 0.20 -12.51
CA LYS A 55 -0.55 1.36 -13.25
C LYS A 55 0.40 2.23 -12.40
N ILE A 56 1.08 1.61 -11.44
CA ILE A 56 2.16 2.19 -10.62
C ILE A 56 3.36 1.25 -10.70
N PRO A 57 4.58 1.74 -10.45
CA PRO A 57 5.76 0.87 -10.39
C PRO A 57 5.62 -0.14 -9.25
N VAL A 58 5.81 -1.42 -9.57
CA VAL A 58 5.71 -2.53 -8.61
C VAL A 58 7.04 -3.24 -8.47
N LYS A 59 7.37 -3.63 -7.24
CA LYS A 59 8.53 -4.42 -6.90
C LYS A 59 8.09 -5.75 -6.32
N LEU A 60 8.16 -6.78 -7.15
CA LEU A 60 7.78 -8.14 -6.76
C LEU A 60 8.90 -8.78 -5.93
N VAL A 61 8.56 -9.26 -4.74
CA VAL A 61 9.49 -9.87 -3.80
C VAL A 61 8.92 -11.19 -3.26
N THR A 62 9.80 -12.09 -2.86
CA THR A 62 9.44 -13.30 -2.10
C THR A 62 10.47 -13.55 -1.00
N SER A 63 10.29 -14.54 -0.13
CA SER A 63 11.28 -14.85 0.93
C SER A 63 12.08 -16.10 0.60
N SER A 64 13.29 -16.19 1.14
CA SER A 64 14.08 -17.42 1.06
C SER A 64 13.36 -18.62 1.67
N CYS A 65 12.50 -18.42 2.68
CA CYS A 65 11.73 -19.52 3.28
C CYS A 65 10.59 -20.02 2.39
N VAL A 66 9.97 -19.15 1.58
CA VAL A 66 8.98 -19.59 0.58
C VAL A 66 9.68 -20.40 -0.52
N ILE A 67 10.88 -19.98 -0.93
CA ILE A 67 11.71 -20.73 -1.88
C ILE A 67 12.05 -22.12 -1.31
N SER A 68 12.56 -22.19 -0.09
CA SER A 68 12.91 -23.48 0.55
C SER A 68 11.70 -24.39 0.77
N GLU A 69 10.51 -23.83 1.02
CA GLU A 69 9.28 -24.62 1.09
C GLU A 69 8.91 -25.23 -0.27
N CYS A 70 9.04 -24.46 -1.36
CA CYS A 70 8.80 -24.98 -2.70
C CYS A 70 9.84 -26.03 -3.11
N GLU A 71 11.10 -25.87 -2.67
CA GLU A 71 12.17 -26.85 -2.89
C GLU A 71 11.90 -28.17 -2.12
N ALA A 72 11.41 -28.08 -0.88
CA ALA A 72 11.05 -29.25 -0.10
C ALA A 72 9.85 -30.04 -0.68
N LEU A 73 9.00 -29.38 -1.47
CA LEU A 73 7.80 -29.96 -2.09
C LEU A 73 7.93 -30.07 -3.62
N GLU A 74 9.18 -30.20 -4.10
CA GLU A 74 9.63 -30.02 -5.50
C GLU A 74 8.68 -30.59 -6.57
N GLU A 75 8.14 -31.79 -6.38
CA GLU A 75 7.25 -32.46 -7.34
C GLU A 75 6.00 -31.65 -7.70
N PHE A 76 5.40 -30.94 -6.73
CA PHE A 76 4.16 -30.17 -6.94
C PHE A 76 4.42 -28.70 -7.26
N PHE A 77 5.60 -28.19 -6.89
CA PHE A 77 5.89 -26.75 -6.93
C PHE A 77 6.99 -26.34 -7.92
N HIS A 78 7.50 -27.26 -8.76
CA HIS A 78 8.57 -26.93 -9.71
C HIS A 78 8.28 -25.69 -10.58
N GLY A 79 7.08 -25.62 -11.19
CA GLY A 79 6.67 -24.46 -11.99
C GLY A 79 6.58 -23.18 -11.16
N THR A 80 6.00 -23.28 -9.97
CA THR A 80 5.85 -22.17 -9.02
C THR A 80 7.22 -21.64 -8.57
N LEU A 81 8.16 -22.53 -8.26
CA LEU A 81 9.54 -22.22 -7.87
C LEU A 81 10.27 -21.43 -8.97
N ASN A 82 10.14 -21.85 -10.23
CA ASN A 82 10.74 -21.16 -11.36
C ASN A 82 10.19 -19.73 -11.56
N VAL A 83 8.91 -19.50 -11.27
CA VAL A 83 8.31 -18.16 -11.29
C VAL A 83 8.85 -17.32 -10.12
N LEU A 84 8.82 -17.87 -8.90
CA LEU A 84 9.25 -17.15 -7.69
C LEU A 84 10.73 -16.74 -7.73
N ARG A 85 11.61 -17.57 -8.31
CA ARG A 85 13.04 -17.28 -8.48
C ARG A 85 13.33 -16.07 -9.39
N GLN A 86 12.37 -15.67 -10.23
CA GLN A 86 12.50 -14.47 -11.08
C GLN A 86 12.23 -13.16 -10.30
N PHE A 87 11.69 -13.26 -9.09
CA PHE A 87 11.42 -12.11 -8.23
C PHE A 87 12.58 -11.87 -7.26
N LYS A 88 12.59 -10.70 -6.63
CA LYS A 88 13.64 -10.40 -5.65
C LYS A 88 13.44 -11.24 -4.39
N VAL A 89 14.36 -12.17 -4.15
CA VAL A 89 14.36 -13.03 -2.95
C VAL A 89 14.92 -12.26 -1.76
N LEU A 90 14.12 -12.13 -0.72
CA LEU A 90 14.50 -11.53 0.55
C LEU A 90 15.10 -12.59 1.46
N LYS A 91 16.37 -12.39 1.83
CA LYS A 91 17.07 -13.30 2.75
C LYS A 91 16.52 -13.14 4.16
N CYS A 92 15.98 -14.23 4.71
CA CYS A 92 15.54 -14.29 6.10
C CYS A 92 16.74 -14.46 7.04
N LYS A 93 16.68 -13.87 8.23
CA LYS A 93 17.69 -14.11 9.29
C LYS A 93 17.48 -15.41 10.07
N HIS A 94 16.40 -16.13 9.78
CA HIS A 94 16.08 -17.40 10.41
C HIS A 94 16.25 -18.51 9.39
N SER A 95 16.66 -19.70 9.85
CA SER A 95 16.63 -20.89 9.02
C SER A 95 15.19 -21.23 8.64
N PHE A 96 15.02 -21.84 7.47
CA PHE A 96 13.77 -22.52 7.16
C PHE A 96 13.63 -23.73 8.10
N ASP A 97 12.42 -23.91 8.62
CA ASP A 97 12.06 -25.01 9.51
C ASP A 97 10.82 -25.68 8.89
N PRO A 98 10.97 -26.90 8.33
CA PRO A 98 9.86 -27.62 7.70
C PRO A 98 8.65 -27.82 8.63
N SER A 99 8.86 -27.89 9.95
CA SER A 99 7.77 -28.03 10.92
C SER A 99 6.90 -26.78 11.06
N LYS A 100 7.47 -25.59 10.77
CA LYS A 100 6.78 -24.30 10.88
C LYS A 100 6.29 -23.75 9.54
N SER A 101 6.83 -24.28 8.43
CA SER A 101 6.44 -23.92 7.06
C SER A 101 6.65 -22.41 6.75
N ALA A 102 6.48 -21.99 5.51
CA ALA A 102 6.66 -20.60 5.09
C ALA A 102 5.67 -19.60 5.71
N PRO A 103 4.39 -19.93 6.01
CA PRO A 103 3.44 -19.00 6.62
C PRO A 103 3.94 -18.41 7.94
N TRP A 104 4.73 -19.15 8.74
CA TRP A 104 5.33 -18.60 9.95
C TRP A 104 6.27 -17.42 9.66
N CYS A 105 7.10 -17.54 8.63
CA CYS A 105 7.98 -16.46 8.16
C CYS A 105 7.16 -15.24 7.71
N ILE A 106 6.10 -15.49 6.93
CA ILE A 106 5.23 -14.45 6.38
C ILE A 106 4.51 -13.69 7.50
N ARG A 107 3.92 -14.41 8.46
CA ARG A 107 3.29 -13.82 9.65
C ARG A 107 4.28 -12.97 10.44
N LYS A 108 5.51 -13.44 10.63
CA LYS A 108 6.55 -12.66 11.32
C LYS A 108 6.89 -11.37 10.57
N ARG A 109 6.92 -11.39 9.24
CA ARG A 109 7.13 -10.21 8.39
C ARG A 109 5.95 -9.22 8.50
N ILE A 110 4.71 -9.72 8.40
CA ILE A 110 3.49 -8.89 8.57
C ILE A 110 3.48 -8.22 9.95
N ARG A 111 3.80 -8.97 11.01
CA ARG A 111 3.90 -8.43 12.37
C ARG A 111 5.00 -7.37 12.52
N THR A 112 6.10 -7.48 11.78
CA THR A 112 7.11 -6.41 11.75
C THR A 112 6.57 -5.17 11.06
N ALA A 113 5.81 -5.32 9.98
CA ALA A 113 5.19 -4.20 9.28
C ALA A 113 4.14 -3.48 10.14
N SER A 114 3.42 -4.20 11.00
CA SER A 114 2.43 -3.60 11.92
C SER A 114 3.05 -2.69 12.98
N LYS A 115 4.37 -2.71 13.17
CA LYS A 115 5.07 -1.82 14.10
C LYS A 115 5.25 -0.39 13.56
N GLY A 116 4.82 -0.15 12.32
CA GLY A 116 4.80 1.18 11.72
C GLY A 116 6.08 1.51 10.96
N THR A 117 6.65 2.67 11.27
CA THR A 117 7.73 3.30 10.52
C THR A 117 9.12 2.85 11.00
N ARG A 118 10.07 2.83 10.08
CA ARG A 118 11.49 2.69 10.37
C ARG A 118 12.06 3.98 10.97
N CYS A 119 13.29 3.90 11.47
CA CYS A 119 14.04 5.06 11.97
C CYS A 119 14.27 6.15 10.90
N ASP A 120 14.25 5.79 9.61
CA ASP A 120 14.37 6.73 8.48
C ASP A 120 13.02 7.34 8.06
N GLY A 121 11.95 7.13 8.85
CA GLY A 121 10.61 7.66 8.59
C GLY A 121 9.83 6.90 7.51
N ARG A 122 10.39 5.84 6.91
CA ARG A 122 9.69 5.05 5.87
C ARG A 122 8.82 3.97 6.48
N SER A 123 7.58 3.85 6.00
CA SER A 123 6.67 2.80 6.44
C SER A 123 7.20 1.42 6.10
N LEU A 124 6.95 0.45 6.98
CA LEU A 124 7.26 -0.96 6.74
C LEU A 124 6.13 -1.71 6.01
N LEU A 125 5.03 -1.03 5.66
CA LEU A 125 3.92 -1.61 4.92
C LEU A 125 4.36 -2.03 3.50
N PHE A 126 3.75 -3.11 3.02
CA PHE A 126 3.93 -3.69 1.69
C PHE A 126 2.62 -4.34 1.25
N GLY A 127 2.46 -4.76 0.00
CA GLY A 127 1.32 -5.56 -0.43
C GLY A 127 1.56 -7.05 -0.20
N VAL A 128 0.58 -7.75 0.34
CA VAL A 128 0.61 -9.22 0.48
C VAL A 128 -0.15 -9.84 -0.68
N ALA A 129 0.46 -10.75 -1.43
CA ALA A 129 -0.19 -11.53 -2.47
C ALA A 129 -0.22 -13.00 -2.02
N SER A 130 -1.40 -13.46 -1.60
CA SER A 130 -1.61 -14.81 -1.04
C SER A 130 -3.03 -15.30 -1.28
N ASN A 131 -3.17 -16.59 -1.57
CA ASN A 131 -4.46 -17.29 -1.64
C ASN A 131 -4.72 -18.14 -0.37
N ASP A 132 -3.85 -18.07 0.64
CA ASP A 132 -4.03 -18.70 1.95
C ASP A 132 -4.84 -17.79 2.89
N ASP A 133 -6.03 -18.25 3.29
CA ASP A 133 -6.94 -17.51 4.16
C ASP A 133 -6.32 -17.15 5.51
N SER A 134 -5.42 -17.97 6.05
CA SER A 134 -4.75 -17.72 7.33
C SER A 134 -3.75 -16.56 7.23
N ILE A 135 -3.06 -16.42 6.09
CA ILE A 135 -2.15 -15.31 5.82
C ILE A 135 -2.95 -14.03 5.59
N GLN A 136 -4.02 -14.11 4.80
CA GLN A 136 -4.91 -12.97 4.56
C GLN A 136 -5.53 -12.47 5.86
N ALA A 137 -6.03 -13.36 6.71
CA ALA A 137 -6.60 -13.00 8.02
C ALA A 137 -5.57 -12.24 8.88
N TYR A 138 -4.32 -12.67 8.89
CA TYR A 138 -3.25 -11.99 9.62
C TYR A 138 -2.89 -10.63 9.01
N ALA A 139 -2.92 -10.50 7.68
CA ALA A 139 -2.70 -9.24 6.98
C ALA A 139 -3.82 -8.22 7.24
N ARG A 140 -5.09 -8.66 7.36
CA ARG A 140 -6.25 -7.80 7.68
C ARG A 140 -6.11 -7.10 9.04
N LEU A 141 -5.36 -7.68 9.98
CA LEU A 141 -5.08 -7.07 11.29
C LEU A 141 -4.17 -5.84 11.19
N VAL A 142 -3.52 -5.60 10.06
CA VAL A 142 -2.62 -4.47 9.85
C VAL A 142 -3.31 -3.40 9.00
N PRO A 143 -3.70 -2.25 9.59
CA PRO A 143 -4.30 -1.15 8.83
C PRO A 143 -3.36 -0.65 7.72
N GLY A 144 -3.90 -0.46 6.52
CA GLY A 144 -3.14 0.02 5.36
C GLY A 144 -2.34 -1.05 4.62
N MET A 145 -2.50 -2.34 4.96
CA MET A 145 -1.89 -3.47 4.25
C MET A 145 -2.79 -3.91 3.06
N PRO A 146 -2.40 -3.71 1.79
CA PRO A 146 -3.15 -4.24 0.66
C PRO A 146 -2.98 -5.75 0.52
N ILE A 147 -4.08 -6.45 0.27
CA ILE A 147 -4.13 -7.92 0.12
C ILE A 147 -4.59 -8.26 -1.29
N PHE A 148 -3.75 -8.99 -2.02
CA PHE A 148 -4.00 -9.47 -3.36
C PHE A 148 -4.23 -10.99 -3.36
N TYR A 149 -5.18 -11.44 -4.15
CA TYR A 149 -5.49 -12.86 -4.33
C TYR A 149 -5.91 -13.14 -5.77
N VAL A 150 -5.75 -14.40 -6.21
CA VAL A 150 -6.23 -14.86 -7.50
C VAL A 150 -7.64 -15.42 -7.35
N ALA A 151 -8.59 -14.88 -8.12
CA ALA A 151 -9.93 -15.45 -8.25
C ALA A 151 -10.51 -15.09 -9.63
N HIS A 152 -11.37 -15.94 -10.17
CA HIS A 152 -12.00 -15.76 -11.48
C HIS A 152 -10.98 -15.48 -12.61
N CYS A 153 -9.88 -16.25 -12.63
CA CYS A 153 -8.77 -16.11 -13.58
C CYS A 153 -8.16 -14.70 -13.63
N ARG A 154 -8.15 -13.95 -12.51
CA ARG A 154 -7.65 -12.57 -12.43
C ARG A 154 -7.10 -12.26 -11.04
N PHE A 155 -6.28 -11.22 -10.95
CA PHE A 155 -5.86 -10.68 -9.68
C PHE A 155 -6.91 -9.72 -9.14
N ASN A 156 -7.20 -9.87 -7.86
CA ASN A 156 -8.10 -9.01 -7.12
C ASN A 156 -7.38 -8.39 -5.94
N LEU A 157 -7.63 -7.11 -5.68
CA LEU A 157 -7.28 -6.43 -4.45
C LEU A 157 -8.51 -6.44 -3.55
N GLU A 158 -8.34 -6.92 -2.32
CA GLU A 158 -9.38 -6.93 -1.31
C GLU A 158 -9.81 -5.49 -0.96
N PRO A 159 -11.11 -5.21 -0.81
CA PRO A 159 -11.55 -3.92 -0.29
C PRO A 159 -11.06 -3.70 1.15
N ALA A 160 -11.09 -2.45 1.63
CA ALA A 160 -10.75 -2.15 3.01
C ALA A 160 -11.67 -2.92 3.97
N PRO A 161 -11.13 -3.60 5.01
CA PRO A 161 -11.93 -4.19 6.07
C PRO A 161 -12.80 -3.12 6.75
N VAL A 162 -13.93 -3.53 7.34
CA VAL A 162 -14.87 -2.63 8.03
C VAL A 162 -14.15 -1.82 9.12
N ALA A 163 -13.36 -2.49 9.97
CA ALA A 163 -12.57 -1.83 11.02
C ALA A 163 -11.61 -0.75 10.47
N VAL A 164 -10.99 -0.98 9.31
CA VAL A 164 -10.11 0.03 8.67
C VAL A 164 -10.94 1.19 8.15
N SER A 165 -12.13 0.91 7.62
CA SER A 165 -13.06 1.94 7.14
C SER A 165 -13.54 2.85 8.27
N GLU A 166 -13.82 2.30 9.45
CA GLU A 166 -14.16 3.07 10.67
C GLU A 166 -13.01 3.99 11.09
N ILE A 167 -11.78 3.47 11.14
CA ILE A 167 -10.58 4.27 11.45
C ILE A 167 -10.42 5.44 10.45
N LEU A 168 -10.69 5.21 9.16
CA LEU A 168 -10.62 6.24 8.13
C LEU A 168 -11.70 7.33 8.33
N LEU A 169 -12.92 6.93 8.69
CA LEU A 169 -14.01 7.88 8.99
C LEU A 169 -13.70 8.72 10.23
N GLU A 170 -13.20 8.12 11.30
CA GLU A 170 -12.79 8.85 12.50
C GLU A 170 -11.67 9.86 12.21
N LYS A 171 -10.67 9.46 11.43
CA LYS A 171 -9.59 10.37 11.00
C LYS A 171 -10.11 11.52 10.16
N ALA A 172 -11.04 11.24 9.23
CA ALA A 172 -11.67 12.27 8.42
C ALA A 172 -12.46 13.27 9.28
N GLN A 173 -13.26 12.80 10.24
CA GLN A 173 -14.02 13.66 11.16
C GLN A 173 -13.10 14.55 12.00
N LYS A 174 -12.01 14.00 12.56
CA LYS A 174 -11.03 14.76 13.35
C LYS A 174 -10.37 15.86 12.52
N SER A 175 -10.01 15.57 11.26
CA SER A 175 -9.39 16.57 10.38
C SER A 175 -10.32 17.76 10.08
N VAL A 176 -11.63 17.50 9.89
CA VAL A 176 -12.63 18.56 9.65
C VAL A 176 -12.86 19.42 10.89
N ALA A 177 -12.89 18.81 12.08
CA ALA A 177 -13.08 19.53 13.34
C ALA A 177 -11.92 20.51 13.64
N VAL A 178 -10.68 20.10 13.34
CA VAL A 178 -9.50 20.97 13.49
C VAL A 178 -9.58 22.19 12.56
N THR A 179 -9.97 22.00 11.29
CA THR A 179 -10.11 23.12 10.35
C THR A 179 -11.17 24.14 10.80
N GLN A 180 -12.27 23.70 11.41
CA GLN A 180 -13.29 24.62 11.94
C GLN A 180 -12.80 25.43 13.15
N GLN A 181 -11.98 24.82 14.02
CA GLN A 181 -11.35 25.52 15.14
C GLN A 181 -10.30 26.53 14.66
N GLU A 182 -9.49 26.19 13.65
CA GLU A 182 -8.50 27.10 13.05
C GLU A 182 -9.17 28.33 12.40
N VAL A 183 -10.29 28.14 11.69
CA VAL A 183 -11.08 29.25 11.10
C VAL A 183 -11.60 30.20 12.21
N SER A 184 -12.07 29.67 13.32
CA SER A 184 -12.55 30.50 14.45
C SER A 184 -11.46 31.31 15.15
N THR A 185 -10.20 30.89 15.07
CA THR A 185 -9.05 31.65 15.59
C THR A 185 -8.49 32.68 14.61
N CYS A 186 -8.85 32.61 13.32
CA CYS A 186 -8.41 33.57 12.31
C CYS A 186 -9.33 34.80 12.17
N ASP A 187 -10.50 34.83 12.81
CA ASP A 187 -11.45 35.95 12.80
C ASP A 187 -11.18 37.02 13.89
N PHE A 188 -9.91 37.35 14.16
CA PHE A 188 -9.52 38.53 14.93
C PHE A 188 -8.46 39.35 14.19
N HIS A 189 -8.91 40.13 13.21
CA HIS A 189 -8.40 41.48 12.98
C HIS A 189 -9.58 42.41 12.71
N SER A 190 -9.94 43.18 13.74
CA SER A 190 -10.87 44.30 13.65
C SER A 190 -10.35 45.35 12.66
N PRO A 191 -11.22 46.11 11.99
CA PRO A 191 -10.80 47.17 11.09
C PRO A 191 -10.26 48.34 11.92
N VAL A 192 -9.00 48.73 11.70
CA VAL A 192 -8.47 50.01 12.19
C VAL A 192 -8.74 51.08 11.12
N ASN A 193 -9.84 51.83 11.29
CA ASN A 193 -9.95 53.22 10.82
C ASN A 193 -9.51 54.11 12.01
N SER A 194 -8.76 55.20 11.91
CA SER A 194 -8.39 56.09 10.80
C SER A 194 -7.30 57.08 11.30
N SER A 195 -6.77 57.87 10.35
CA SER A 195 -6.02 59.15 10.47
C SER A 195 -4.53 59.11 10.81
N HIS A 196 -3.66 59.31 9.81
CA HIS A 196 -2.94 60.58 9.62
C HIS A 196 -2.20 60.63 8.26
N SER A 197 -1.98 61.87 7.84
CA SER A 197 -1.50 62.47 6.59
C SER A 197 -0.19 62.01 5.94
N CYS A 198 -0.15 62.28 4.62
CA CYS A 198 0.96 62.77 3.79
C CYS A 198 2.01 61.80 3.20
N ASP A 199 2.02 61.83 1.85
CA ASP A 199 3.17 61.96 0.94
C ASP A 199 4.24 60.87 0.89
N GLU A 200 4.27 60.12 -0.22
CA GLU A 200 5.25 60.28 -1.32
C GLU A 200 5.27 59.06 -2.27
N LEU A 201 4.94 59.32 -3.54
CA LEU A 201 5.65 58.93 -4.77
C LEU A 201 6.48 57.61 -4.81
N ARG A 202 6.05 56.68 -5.68
CA ARG A 202 6.79 56.08 -6.85
C ARG A 202 6.18 54.71 -7.20
N ILE A 203 5.44 54.59 -8.31
CA ILE A 203 5.87 54.18 -9.68
C ILE A 203 6.22 52.68 -9.83
N CYS A 204 5.78 52.11 -10.96
CA CYS A 204 5.88 50.73 -11.52
C CYS A 204 4.68 49.85 -11.18
N HIS A 205 3.58 49.81 -11.95
CA HIS A 205 3.41 49.56 -13.39
C HIS A 205 4.03 48.23 -13.84
N TYR A 206 3.19 47.21 -14.06
CA TYR A 206 3.17 46.22 -15.15
C TYR A 206 2.17 45.11 -14.75
N LEU A 207 0.90 45.22 -15.18
CA LEU A 207 0.32 44.64 -16.41
C LEU A 207 -0.17 43.19 -16.24
N LEU A 208 -1.50 43.11 -16.11
CA LEU A 208 -2.37 42.00 -16.50
C LEU A 208 -2.21 41.66 -17.99
N VAL A 209 -2.15 40.38 -18.35
CA VAL A 209 -2.76 39.76 -19.56
C VAL A 209 -2.90 38.25 -19.23
N PHE A 210 -4.10 37.72 -18.94
CA PHE A 210 -4.99 36.99 -19.88
C PHE A 210 -4.31 35.93 -20.77
N ASP A 211 -4.46 34.64 -20.42
CA ASP A 211 -5.23 33.60 -21.16
C ASP A 211 -5.08 32.22 -20.49
#